data_AF-A0A6S7K3U7-F1
#
_entry.id   AF-A0A6S7K3U7-F1
#
_cell.length_a   1.000
_cell.length_b   1.000
_cell.length_c   1.000
_cell.angle_alpha   90.00
_cell.angle_beta   90.00
_cell.angle_gamma   90.00
#
_symmetry.space_group_name_H-M   'P 1'
#
loop_
_entity.id
_entity.type
_entity.pdbx_description
1 polymer ?
#
loop_
_entity_poly.entity_id
_entity_poly.type
_entity_poly.pdbx_seq_one_letter_code
_entity_poly.pdbx_strand_id
1 'polypeptide(L)' 'MFGWEKRSKIDLLKKSDKLIRELKHLDNRKSRETHKIAVFYVAPGQEDKTSIMSNTSGSKEYEDFVAGLAWEVR' A
#
# COMPACT_ATOMS: atom_id res chain seq x y z
N MET A 1 30.65 -8.79 -15.45
CA MET A 1 30.95 -7.44 -15.97
C MET A 1 29.85 -6.51 -15.46
N PHE A 2 30.17 -5.65 -14.49
CA PHE A 2 29.15 -4.85 -13.82
C PHE A 2 28.73 -3.68 -14.72
N GLY A 3 27.46 -3.26 -14.69
CA GLY A 3 26.93 -2.23 -15.59
C GLY A 3 27.62 -0.86 -15.51
N TRP A 4 28.41 -0.59 -14.46
CA TRP A 4 29.16 0.65 -14.31
C TRP A 4 30.38 0.74 -15.25
N GLU A 5 30.94 -0.39 -15.68
CA GLU A 5 32.06 -0.46 -16.63
C GLU A 5 31.67 -0.01 -18.05
N LYS A 6 30.37 0.06 -18.33
CA LYS A 6 29.81 0.51 -19.62
C LYS A 6 29.48 2.01 -19.66
N ARG A 7 29.63 2.75 -18.55
CA ARG A 7 29.31 4.19 -18.52
C ARG A 7 30.50 5.00 -19.04
N SER A 8 30.33 5.65 -20.20
CA SER A 8 31.35 6.51 -20.81
C SER A 8 31.51 7.89 -20.15
N LYS A 9 30.61 8.25 -19.23
CA LYS A 9 30.61 9.57 -18.57
C LYS A 9 29.99 9.50 -17.17
N ILE A 10 30.53 10.32 -16.27
CA ILE A 10 29.99 10.56 -14.93
C ILE A 10 29.68 12.05 -14.81
N ASP A 11 28.45 12.37 -14.43
CA ASP A 11 28.00 13.75 -14.21
C ASP A 11 27.81 14.02 -12.71
N LEU A 12 28.58 14.96 -12.16
CA LEU A 12 28.45 15.38 -10.77
C LEU A 12 27.27 16.36 -10.63
N LEU A 13 26.28 16.00 -9.81
CA LEU A 13 25.12 16.87 -9.56
C LEU A 13 25.48 18.02 -8.61
N LYS A 14 25.10 19.25 -8.97
CA LYS A 14 25.27 20.42 -8.10
C LYS A 14 24.22 20.39 -6.98
N LYS A 15 24.67 20.45 -5.73
CA LYS A 15 23.78 20.50 -4.56
C LYS A 15 22.93 21.77 -4.59
N SER A 16 21.60 21.60 -4.52
CA SER A 16 20.61 22.67 -4.39
C SER A 16 19.40 22.16 -3.59
N ASP A 17 18.63 23.06 -2.99
CA ASP A 17 17.44 22.68 -2.23
C ASP A 17 16.38 22.00 -3.11
N LYS A 18 16.27 22.44 -4.37
CA LYS A 18 15.42 21.80 -5.38
C LYS A 18 15.86 20.36 -5.62
N LEU A 19 17.15 20.12 -5.86
CA LEU A 19 17.68 18.78 -6.09
C LEU A 19 17.41 17.84 -4.91
N ILE A 20 17.64 18.32 -3.68
CA ILE A 20 17.41 17.53 -2.46
C ILE A 20 15.93 17.17 -2.33
N ARG A 21 15.03 18.10 -2.63
CA ARG A 21 13.58 17.86 -2.60
C ARG A 21 13.15 16.81 -3.62
N GLU A 22 13.61 16.93 -4.86
CA GLU A 22 13.30 15.97 -5.93
C GLU A 22 13.82 14.56 -5.61
N LEU A 23 15.03 14.44 -5.06
CA LEU A 23 15.56 13.14 -4.60
C LEU A 23 14.68 12.52 -3.51
N LYS A 24 14.27 13.32 -2.51
CA LYS A 24 13.32 12.85 -1.49
C LYS A 24 11.99 12.41 -2.09
N HIS A 25 11.48 13.12 -3.10
CA HIS A 25 10.25 12.72 -3.79
C HIS A 25 10.43 11.42 -4.57
N LEU A 26 11.58 11.24 -5.22
CA LEU A 26 11.91 10.02 -5.94
C LEU A 26 12.00 8.82 -4.99
N ASP A 27 12.69 8.96 -3.86
CA ASP A 27 12.83 7.91 -2.85
C ASP A 27 11.48 7.50 -2.25
N ASN A 28 10.57 8.47 -2.06
CA ASN A 28 9.22 8.23 -1.55
C ASN A 28 8.24 7.70 -2.61
N ARG A 29 8.63 7.70 -3.89
CA ARG A 29 7.76 7.21 -4.96
C ARG A 29 7.66 5.70 -4.86
N LYS A 30 6.50 5.20 -4.44
CA LYS A 30 6.24 3.76 -4.42
C LYS A 30 6.41 3.19 -5.84
N SER A 31 7.27 2.18 -5.97
CA SER A 31 7.55 1.51 -7.25
C SER A 31 6.43 0.56 -7.70
N ARG A 32 5.46 0.30 -6.81
CA ARG A 32 4.35 -0.63 -7.04
C ARG A 32 3.02 0.11 -6.96
N GLU A 33 2.12 -0.26 -7.87
CA GLU A 33 0.73 0.15 -7.80
C GLU A 33 0.11 -0.32 -6.48
N THR A 34 -0.66 0.55 -5.83
CA THR A 34 -1.30 0.26 -4.54
C THR A 34 -2.81 0.25 -4.74
N HIS A 35 -3.43 -0.92 -4.57
CA HIS A 35 -4.88 -1.05 -4.57
C HIS A 35 -5.37 -1.09 -3.12
N LYS A 36 -6.40 -0.29 -2.81
CA LYS A 36 -7.08 -0.30 -1.51
C LYS A 36 -8.48 -0.86 -1.72
N ILE A 37 -8.80 -1.94 -1.04
CA ILE A 37 -10.11 -2.60 -1.12
C ILE A 37 -10.65 -2.69 0.30
N ALA A 38 -11.87 -2.21 0.50
CA ALA A 38 -12.58 -2.36 1.76
C ALA A 38 -13.46 -3.60 1.69
N VAL A 39 -13.47 -4.38 2.77
CA VAL A 39 -14.31 -5.56 2.95
C VAL A 39 -15.19 -5.31 4.16
N PHE A 40 -16.50 -5.54 4.02
CA PHE A 40 -17.49 -5.34 5.08
C PHE A 40 -18.30 -6.61 5.27
N TYR A 41 -18.62 -6.92 6.52
CA TYR A 41 -19.58 -7.96 6.88
C TYR A 41 -20.97 -7.33 7.07
N VAL A 42 -21.97 -7.89 6.40
CA VAL A 42 -23.39 -7.51 6.56
C VAL A 42 -24.13 -8.70 7.17
N ALA A 43 -24.59 -8.55 8.40
CA ALA A 43 -25.31 -9.59 9.11
C ALA A 43 -26.77 -9.69 8.62
N PRO A 44 -27.46 -10.84 8.81
CA PRO A 44 -28.86 -10.98 8.44
C PRO A 44 -29.74 -9.88 9.04
N GLY A 45 -30.55 -9.23 8.20
CA GLY A 45 -31.46 -8.16 8.60
C GLY A 45 -30.81 -6.78 8.78
N GLN A 46 -29.51 -6.62 8.52
CA GLN A 46 -28.88 -5.30 8.48
C GLN A 46 -29.13 -4.62 7.13
N GLU A 47 -29.70 -3.43 7.16
CA GLU A 47 -29.99 -2.64 5.95
C GLU A 47 -29.40 -1.22 6.03
N ASP A 48 -29.08 -0.74 7.23
CA ASP A 48 -28.52 0.59 7.44
C ASP A 48 -27.00 0.55 7.61
N LYS A 49 -26.34 1.61 7.12
CA LYS A 49 -24.88 1.74 7.17
C LYS A 49 -24.35 1.68 8.61
N THR A 50 -25.06 2.28 9.56
CA THR A 50 -24.57 2.41 10.94
C THR A 50 -24.49 1.04 11.61
N SER A 51 -25.51 0.20 11.45
CA SER A 51 -25.51 -1.16 11.99
C SER A 51 -24.40 -2.01 11.37
N ILE A 52 -24.23 -1.96 10.04
CA ILE A 52 -23.16 -2.68 9.33
C ILE A 52 -21.78 -2.26 9.84
N MET A 53 -21.54 -0.96 10.01
CA MET A 53 -20.25 -0.43 10.47
C MET A 53 -19.99 -0.65 11.97
N SER A 54 -21.03 -0.97 12.76
CA SER A 54 -20.91 -1.26 14.19
C SER A 54 -20.60 -2.73 14.52
N ASN A 55 -20.51 -3.60 13.50
CA ASN A 55 -20.20 -5.01 13.70
C ASN A 55 -18.84 -5.18 14.39
N THR A 56 -18.82 -5.95 15.49
CA THR A 56 -17.57 -6.27 16.23
C THR A 56 -16.89 -7.54 15.70
N SER A 57 -17.62 -8.37 14.96
CA SER A 57 -17.14 -9.62 14.35
C SER A 57 -18.07 -10.04 13.22
N GLY A 58 -17.57 -10.83 12.26
CA GLY A 58 -18.39 -11.50 11.25
C GLY A 58 -18.85 -12.90 11.65
N SER A 59 -19.41 -13.63 10.68
CA SER A 59 -19.66 -15.07 10.84
C SER A 59 -18.36 -15.86 10.73
N LYS A 60 -18.39 -17.14 11.14
CA LYS A 60 -17.21 -18.02 11.03
C LYS A 60 -16.68 -18.09 9.60
N GLU A 61 -17.56 -18.25 8.62
CA GLU A 61 -17.19 -18.36 7.21
C GLU A 61 -16.57 -17.06 6.68
N TYR A 62 -17.06 -15.91 7.16
CA TYR A 62 -16.48 -14.61 6.83
C TYR A 62 -15.07 -14.46 7.41
N GLU A 63 -14.88 -14.80 8.70
CA GLU A 63 -13.57 -14.72 9.35
C GLU A 63 -12.56 -15.69 8.72
N ASP A 64 -12.99 -16.91 8.39
CA ASP A 64 -12.17 -17.91 7.68
C ASP A 64 -11.77 -17.40 6.27
N PHE A 65 -12.68 -16.70 5.57
CA PHE A 65 -12.39 -16.06 4.29
C PHE A 65 -11.38 -14.91 4.42
N VAL A 66 -11.57 -14.00 5.39
CA VAL A 66 -10.67 -12.86 5.62
C VAL A 66 -9.27 -13.34 6.01
N ALA A 67 -9.18 -14.38 6.85
CA ALA A 67 -7.91 -15.01 7.21
C ALA A 67 -7.17 -15.61 6.01
N GLY A 68 -7.89 -16.00 4.94
CA GLY A 68 -7.33 -16.49 3.69
C GLY A 68 -6.89 -15.39 2.71
N LEU A 69 -7.37 -14.14 2.85
CA LEU A 69 -7.06 -13.06 1.91
C LEU A 69 -5.62 -12.54 2.04
N ALA A 70 -5.16 -12.36 3.28
CA ALA A 70 -3.86 -11.77 3.56
C ALA A 70 -3.42 -12.05 5.01
N TRP A 71 -2.17 -11.73 5.31
CA TRP A 71 -1.68 -11.72 6.68
C TRP A 71 -1.98 -10.37 7.34
N GLU A 72 -2.25 -10.41 8.65
CA GLU A 72 -2.36 -9.20 9.47
C GLU A 72 -1.00 -8.49 9.51
N VAL A 73 -1.00 -7.20 9.23
CA VAL A 73 0.18 -6.33 9.42
C VAL A 73 -0.13 -5.41 10.59
N ARG A 74 0.69 -5.48 11.64
CA ARG A 74 0.60 -4.62 12.84
C ARG A 74 1.34 -3.30 12.66
#